data_AF-B8CDQ0-F1
#
_entry.id   AF-B8CDQ0-F1
#
_cell.length_a   1.000
_cell.length_b   1.000
_cell.length_c   1.000
_cell.angle_alpha   90.00
_cell.angle_beta   90.00
_cell.angle_gamma   90.00
#
_symmetry.space_group_name_H-M   'P 1'
#
loop_
_entity.id
_entity.type
_entity.pdbx_description
1 polymer ?
#
loop_
_entity_poly.entity_id
_entity_poly.type
_entity_poly.pdbx_seq_one_letter_code
_entity_poly.pdbx_strand_id
1 'polypeptide(L)'
;MDDPSTHSGGYSSGLTGTLDKDVTAVEVDFKIDAKNDFSPALGYSEDHDTSFRYCAETVTTNSGVPDYTNLWMNKCSLTGGASCGSWLIDMNQLEVGTVVLVNSWGYTDRKGMAGPNLQTSSGSKAECLFNKAKTMEDPGSVGGYIVDC
;
A
#
# COMPACT_ATOMS: atom_id res chain seq x y z
N MET A 1 17.18 22.03 -16.65
CA MET A 1 18.07 20.88 -16.32
C MET A 1 17.13 19.80 -15.90
N ASP A 2 16.79 18.92 -16.83
CA ASP A 2 15.87 17.82 -16.60
C ASP A 2 16.69 16.67 -16.02
N ASP A 3 16.28 16.19 -14.84
CA ASP A 3 16.82 14.97 -14.25
C ASP A 3 16.45 13.79 -15.16
N PRO A 4 17.41 13.04 -15.72
CA PRO A 4 17.12 11.80 -16.44
C PRO A 4 16.71 10.73 -15.42
N SER A 5 15.53 10.92 -14.83
CA SER A 5 14.87 9.92 -14.01
C SER A 5 14.55 8.71 -14.89
N THR A 6 14.72 7.51 -14.33
CA THR A 6 14.25 6.23 -14.88
C THR A 6 12.73 6.15 -15.05
N HIS A 7 11.99 7.20 -14.68
CA HIS A 7 10.56 7.37 -14.93
C HIS A 7 10.24 8.32 -16.11
N SER A 8 11.24 8.74 -16.90
CA SER A 8 10.96 9.45 -18.15
C SER A 8 10.15 8.55 -19.08
N GLY A 9 8.90 8.94 -19.35
CA GLY A 9 7.97 8.19 -20.18
C GLY A 9 8.54 7.95 -21.58
N GLY A 10 8.80 6.69 -21.90
CA GLY A 10 9.35 6.28 -23.19
C GLY A 10 9.50 4.76 -23.25
N TYR A 11 8.60 4.10 -23.97
CA TYR A 11 8.78 2.70 -24.34
C TYR A 11 10.01 2.58 -25.24
N SER A 12 11.13 2.13 -24.68
CA SER A 12 12.32 1.77 -25.44
C SER A 12 12.28 0.27 -25.70
N SER A 13 12.07 -0.14 -26.95
CA SER A 13 12.01 -1.57 -27.30
C SER A 13 13.31 -2.25 -26.88
N GLY A 14 13.23 -3.27 -26.02
CA GLY A 14 14.39 -4.06 -25.55
C GLY A 14 14.77 -3.85 -24.07
N LEU A 15 14.21 -2.86 -23.36
CA LEU A 15 14.34 -2.73 -21.89
C LEU A 15 13.21 -3.42 -21.11
N THR A 16 12.14 -3.80 -21.81
CA THR A 16 11.01 -4.55 -21.26
C THR A 16 11.46 -5.96 -20.86
N GLY A 17 11.35 -6.30 -19.58
CA GLY A 17 11.67 -7.63 -19.04
C GLY A 17 13.00 -7.72 -18.28
N THR A 18 13.82 -6.67 -18.21
CA THR A 18 15.00 -6.65 -17.33
C THR A 18 14.58 -6.48 -15.87
N LEU A 19 13.70 -5.52 -15.57
CA LEU A 19 13.12 -5.38 -14.22
C LEU A 19 12.32 -6.63 -13.82
N ASP A 20 11.54 -7.22 -14.72
CA ASP A 20 10.78 -8.46 -14.42
C ASP A 20 11.69 -9.66 -14.09
N LYS A 21 12.98 -9.61 -14.46
CA LYS A 21 14.00 -10.61 -14.11
C LYS A 21 14.84 -10.22 -12.89
N ASP A 22 15.03 -8.93 -12.68
CA ASP A 22 15.97 -8.39 -11.69
C ASP A 22 15.28 -7.97 -10.38
N VAL A 23 13.95 -7.87 -10.35
CA VAL A 23 13.18 -7.60 -9.13
C VAL A 23 12.21 -8.73 -8.78
N THR A 24 12.16 -9.06 -7.49
CA THR A 24 11.13 -9.94 -6.95
C THR A 24 9.84 -9.12 -6.81
N ALA A 25 8.74 -9.60 -7.42
CA ALA A 25 7.44 -8.99 -7.21
C ALA A 25 7.06 -9.07 -5.73
N VAL A 26 6.54 -7.96 -5.19
CA VAL A 26 6.00 -7.93 -3.83
C VAL A 26 4.68 -8.69 -3.83
N GLU A 27 4.54 -9.66 -2.93
CA GLU A 27 3.30 -10.41 -2.77
C GLU A 27 2.22 -9.51 -2.15
N VAL A 28 1.01 -9.55 -2.72
CA VAL A 28 -0.16 -8.88 -2.17
C VAL A 28 -1.22 -9.93 -1.89
N ASP A 29 -1.60 -10.09 -0.63
CA ASP A 29 -2.59 -11.08 -0.22
C ASP A 29 -3.90 -10.42 0.24
N PHE A 30 -4.98 -10.76 -0.46
CA PHE A 30 -6.34 -10.27 -0.20
C PHE A 30 -7.17 -11.19 0.70
N LYS A 31 -6.60 -12.32 1.14
CA LYS A 31 -7.27 -13.37 1.91
C LYS A 31 -6.84 -13.43 3.36
N ILE A 32 -5.77 -12.72 3.73
CA ILE A 32 -5.26 -12.67 5.09
C ILE A 32 -5.95 -11.55 5.88
N ASP A 33 -6.48 -11.88 7.06
CA ASP A 33 -6.84 -10.90 8.09
C ASP A 33 -5.61 -10.68 8.96
N ALA A 34 -4.94 -9.54 8.77
CA ALA A 34 -3.74 -9.20 9.51
C ALA A 34 -4.01 -8.85 11.00
N LYS A 35 -5.24 -8.98 11.48
CA LYS A 35 -5.58 -8.73 12.88
C LYS A 35 -4.78 -9.66 13.81
N ASN A 36 -4.17 -9.05 14.82
CA ASN A 36 -3.24 -9.67 15.78
C ASN A 36 -1.86 -10.04 15.20
N ASP A 37 -1.59 -9.82 13.92
CA ASP A 37 -0.23 -9.95 13.39
C ASP A 37 0.62 -8.75 13.80
N PHE A 38 1.92 -8.99 13.99
CA PHE A 38 2.90 -7.91 14.07
C PHE A 38 3.19 -7.42 12.65
N SER A 39 2.96 -6.14 12.40
CA SER A 39 3.11 -5.58 11.07
C SER A 39 3.95 -4.30 11.10
N PRO A 40 4.98 -4.17 10.25
CA PRO A 40 5.54 -2.88 9.90
C PRO A 40 4.67 -2.19 8.83
N ALA A 41 4.29 -0.96 9.10
CA ALA A 41 3.72 -0.02 8.15
C ALA A 41 4.78 0.99 7.70
N LEU A 42 4.93 1.13 6.39
CA LEU A 42 5.97 1.93 5.74
C LEU A 42 5.37 3.21 5.14
N GLY A 43 6.15 4.28 5.01
CA GLY A 43 5.70 5.49 4.31
C GLY A 43 6.62 6.70 4.45
N TYR A 44 6.37 7.72 3.64
CA TYR A 44 7.03 9.03 3.73
C TYR A 44 6.14 9.99 4.50
N SER A 45 6.53 10.33 5.72
CA SER A 45 5.83 11.37 6.48
C SER A 45 6.23 12.76 5.98
N GLU A 46 5.26 13.59 5.64
CA GLU A 46 5.43 14.96 5.09
C GLU A 46 6.26 15.85 6.03
N ASP A 47 6.05 15.74 7.34
CA ASP A 47 6.82 16.49 8.36
C ASP A 47 8.29 16.07 8.45
N HIS A 48 8.69 15.05 7.68
CA HIS A 48 10.01 14.47 7.66
C HIS A 48 10.47 14.07 6.26
N ASP A 49 9.83 14.60 5.22
CA ASP A 49 10.22 14.41 3.83
C ASP A 49 11.65 14.96 3.63
N THR A 50 12.61 14.23 3.03
CA THR A 50 12.48 13.02 2.20
C THR A 50 12.82 11.70 2.89
N SER A 51 12.63 11.60 4.21
CA SER A 51 13.02 10.40 4.95
C SER A 51 11.95 9.31 4.87
N PHE A 52 12.31 8.15 4.33
CA PHE A 52 11.47 6.96 4.43
C PHE A 52 11.41 6.44 5.88
N ARG A 53 10.21 6.16 6.37
CA ARG A 53 9.98 5.79 7.77
C ARG A 53 9.04 4.61 7.89
N TYR A 54 9.02 4.04 9.08
CA TYR A 54 8.08 3.00 9.44
C TYR A 54 7.52 3.21 10.84
N CYS A 55 6.36 2.62 11.08
CA CYS A 55 5.86 2.28 12.40
C CYS A 55 5.61 0.77 12.44
N ALA A 56 5.79 0.10 13.57
CA ALA A 56 5.55 -1.33 13.67
C ALA A 56 4.90 -1.69 14.99
N GLU A 57 3.77 -2.37 14.94
CA GLU A 57 3.05 -2.85 16.11
C GLU A 57 2.12 -4.01 15.76
N THR A 58 1.58 -4.65 16.80
CA THR A 58 0.51 -5.63 16.62
C THR A 58 -0.76 -4.94 16.17
N VAL A 59 -1.32 -5.43 15.06
CA VAL A 59 -2.53 -4.88 14.45
C VAL A 59 -3.75 -5.18 15.32
N THR A 60 -4.57 -4.15 15.51
CA THR A 60 -5.86 -4.21 16.22
C THR A 60 -6.99 -3.78 15.29
N THR A 61 -8.17 -3.48 15.82
CA THR A 61 -9.33 -3.01 15.05
C THR A 61 -9.85 -1.68 15.56
N ASN A 62 -10.36 -0.82 14.67
CA ASN A 62 -10.96 0.46 15.01
C ASN A 62 -12.20 0.73 14.13
N SER A 63 -13.32 1.11 14.76
CA SER A 63 -14.59 1.41 14.10
C SER A 63 -14.83 2.93 14.03
N GLY A 64 -13.78 3.69 13.71
CA GLY A 64 -13.83 5.16 13.61
C GLY A 64 -14.59 5.70 12.41
N VAL A 65 -14.97 4.84 11.46
CA VAL A 65 -15.84 5.16 10.32
C VAL A 65 -17.13 4.31 10.40
N PRO A 66 -18.28 4.81 9.94
CA PRO A 66 -19.59 4.20 10.24
C PRO A 66 -19.81 2.81 9.61
N ASP A 67 -19.24 2.59 8.42
CA ASP A 67 -19.66 1.50 7.55
C ASP A 67 -18.77 0.25 7.67
N TYR A 68 -17.65 0.34 8.40
CA TYR A 68 -16.61 -0.68 8.33
C TYR A 68 -15.61 -0.60 9.52
N THR A 69 -15.24 -1.77 10.05
CA THR A 69 -14.21 -1.91 11.08
C THR A 69 -12.83 -2.04 10.44
N ASN A 70 -12.01 -1.01 10.57
CA ASN A 70 -10.65 -0.95 10.01
C ASN A 70 -9.65 -1.76 10.85
N LEU A 71 -8.56 -2.15 10.21
CA LEU A 71 -7.36 -2.56 10.91
C LEU A 71 -6.62 -1.33 11.42
N TRP A 72 -6.00 -1.46 12.59
CA TRP A 72 -5.55 -0.29 13.36
C TRP A 72 -4.24 -0.50 14.09
N MET A 73 -3.36 0.47 13.93
CA MET A 73 -2.11 0.65 14.64
C MET A 73 -2.27 1.84 15.60
N ASN A 74 -2.25 1.60 16.92
CA ASN A 74 -2.57 2.62 17.94
C ASN A 74 -1.47 3.66 18.15
N LYS A 75 -0.21 3.28 17.93
CA LYS A 75 0.98 4.09 18.27
C LYS A 75 1.69 4.62 17.03
N CYS A 76 1.26 4.23 15.84
CA CYS A 76 1.80 4.76 14.61
C CYS A 76 1.67 6.29 14.55
N SER A 77 2.81 6.95 14.30
CA SER A 77 2.92 8.41 14.20
C SER A 77 3.37 8.84 12.80
N LEU A 78 3.15 8.00 11.79
CA LEU A 78 3.26 8.41 10.39
C LEU A 78 2.20 9.50 10.13
N THR A 79 2.57 10.53 9.37
CA THR A 79 1.75 11.73 9.16
C THR A 79 1.19 11.77 7.74
N GLY A 80 0.65 12.92 7.31
CA GLY A 80 0.32 13.17 5.90
C GLY A 80 1.50 12.82 4.98
N GLY A 81 1.22 12.44 3.74
CA GLY A 81 2.23 11.91 2.80
C GLY A 81 2.47 10.41 2.94
N ALA A 82 2.30 9.81 4.13
CA ALA A 82 2.52 8.38 4.33
C ALA A 82 1.34 7.52 3.84
N SER A 83 0.22 8.15 3.49
CA SER A 83 -0.95 7.50 2.89
C SER A 83 -0.55 6.64 1.68
N CYS A 84 -1.23 5.51 1.53
CA CYS A 84 -0.93 4.45 0.56
C CYS A 84 0.38 3.66 0.79
N GLY A 85 1.18 4.01 1.80
CA GLY A 85 2.33 3.20 2.20
C GLY A 85 1.93 1.82 2.73
N SER A 86 2.75 0.79 2.48
CA SER A 86 2.38 -0.61 2.67
C SER A 86 2.48 -1.07 4.13
N TRP A 87 1.58 -1.97 4.51
CA TRP A 87 1.71 -2.78 5.72
C TRP A 87 2.08 -4.19 5.30
N LEU A 88 3.12 -4.70 5.93
CA LEU A 88 3.66 -6.03 5.63
C LEU A 88 3.38 -6.95 6.81
N ILE A 89 3.15 -8.22 6.54
CA ILE A 89 3.33 -9.28 7.53
C ILE A 89 4.58 -10.07 7.16
N ASP A 90 4.85 -11.15 7.92
CA ASP A 90 5.84 -12.21 7.62
C ASP A 90 7.22 -11.78 7.12
N MET A 91 7.60 -10.53 7.39
CA MET A 91 8.85 -9.94 6.96
C MET A 91 10.03 -10.74 7.53
N ASN A 92 10.79 -11.35 6.64
CA ASN A 92 11.91 -12.21 7.00
C ASN A 92 13.26 -11.50 6.86
N GLN A 93 14.35 -12.21 7.21
CA GLN A 93 15.72 -11.69 7.14
C GLN A 93 16.22 -11.42 5.72
N LEU A 94 15.50 -11.89 4.69
CA LEU A 94 15.76 -11.61 3.28
C LEU A 94 14.94 -10.43 2.76
N GLU A 95 14.32 -9.64 3.67
CA GLU A 95 13.55 -8.43 3.35
C GLU A 95 12.31 -8.72 2.49
N VAL A 96 11.85 -9.96 2.47
CA VAL A 96 10.62 -10.38 1.81
C VAL A 96 9.50 -10.41 2.84
N GLY A 97 8.38 -9.77 2.50
CA GLY A 97 7.14 -9.83 3.26
C GLY A 97 5.94 -9.63 2.37
N THR A 98 4.77 -10.00 2.88
CA THR A 98 3.50 -9.97 2.17
C THR A 98 2.75 -8.69 2.49
N VAL A 99 2.36 -7.93 1.46
CA VAL A 99 1.51 -6.75 1.61
C VAL A 99 0.09 -7.18 1.88
N VAL A 100 -0.46 -6.70 2.99
CA VAL A 100 -1.81 -7.06 3.47
C VAL A 100 -2.77 -5.89 3.52
N LEU A 101 -2.27 -4.64 3.57
CA LEU A 101 -3.06 -3.41 3.45
C LEU A 101 -2.13 -2.19 3.28
N VAL A 102 -2.72 -0.99 3.30
CA VAL A 102 -2.01 0.28 3.16
C VAL A 102 -2.46 1.30 4.22
N ASN A 103 -1.58 2.25 4.56
CA ASN A 103 -1.91 3.45 5.33
C ASN A 103 -3.07 4.17 4.65
N SER A 104 -4.14 4.46 5.38
CA SER A 104 -5.32 5.12 4.81
C SER A 104 -5.65 6.42 5.53
N TRP A 105 -5.90 6.34 6.84
CA TRP A 105 -6.32 7.50 7.62
C TRP A 105 -5.88 7.38 9.09
N GLY A 106 -5.84 8.51 9.78
CA GLY A 106 -5.58 8.58 11.22
C GLY A 106 -6.44 9.68 11.83
N TYR A 107 -6.52 9.70 13.16
CA TYR A 107 -7.15 10.83 13.85
C TYR A 107 -6.18 12.02 13.88
N THR A 108 -6.72 13.24 13.84
CA THR A 108 -5.89 14.47 13.87
C THR A 108 -5.42 14.84 15.27
N ASP A 109 -6.11 14.37 16.30
CA ASP A 109 -5.92 14.75 17.71
C ASP A 109 -5.17 13.69 18.54
N ARG A 110 -4.90 12.52 17.95
CA ARG A 110 -4.19 11.42 18.62
C ARG A 110 -3.48 10.54 17.60
N LYS A 111 -2.47 9.83 18.09
CA LYS A 111 -1.72 8.85 17.30
C LYS A 111 -2.62 7.72 16.80
N GLY A 112 -2.19 7.17 15.67
CA GLY A 112 -2.66 5.91 15.13
C GLY A 112 -2.97 5.98 13.65
N MET A 113 -2.89 4.82 13.01
CA MET A 113 -3.04 4.65 11.58
C MET A 113 -4.01 3.50 11.31
N ALA A 114 -5.01 3.78 10.49
CA ALA A 114 -5.96 2.83 9.97
C ALA A 114 -5.59 2.44 8.55
N GLY A 115 -5.92 1.21 8.21
CA GLY A 115 -6.04 0.80 6.82
C GLY A 115 -7.21 -0.16 6.60
N PRO A 116 -7.63 -0.32 5.34
CA PRO A 116 -8.69 -1.25 4.99
C PRO A 116 -8.21 -2.69 5.17
N ASN A 117 -9.05 -3.54 5.75
CA ASN A 117 -8.89 -4.98 5.71
C ASN A 117 -9.23 -5.44 4.31
N LEU A 118 -8.22 -5.97 3.61
CA LEU A 118 -8.40 -6.48 2.28
C LEU A 118 -9.21 -7.77 2.25
N GLN A 119 -9.29 -8.51 3.37
CA GLN A 119 -10.19 -9.64 3.53
C GLN A 119 -11.57 -9.19 4.00
N THR A 120 -12.62 -9.53 3.24
CA THR A 120 -14.01 -9.38 3.69
C THR A 120 -14.81 -10.66 3.43
N SER A 121 -15.91 -10.85 4.18
CA SER A 121 -16.80 -12.01 4.03
C SER A 121 -17.49 -12.10 2.66
N SER A 122 -17.62 -10.98 1.95
CA SER A 122 -18.13 -10.90 0.57
C SER A 122 -17.04 -11.00 -0.51
N GLY A 123 -15.78 -11.25 -0.13
CA GLY A 123 -14.62 -11.17 -1.01
C GLY A 123 -14.00 -9.77 -1.06
N SER A 124 -12.78 -9.66 -1.57
CA SER A 124 -12.07 -8.40 -1.61
C SER A 124 -12.43 -7.59 -2.85
N LYS A 125 -13.14 -6.47 -2.69
CA LYS A 125 -13.32 -5.50 -3.79
C LYS A 125 -11.97 -4.98 -4.29
N ALA A 126 -10.98 -4.89 -3.39
CA ALA A 126 -9.62 -4.52 -3.74
C ALA A 126 -8.96 -5.58 -4.64
N GLU A 127 -9.17 -6.89 -4.41
CA GLU A 127 -8.67 -7.94 -5.31
C GLU A 127 -9.25 -7.81 -6.72
N CYS A 128 -10.55 -7.51 -6.84
CA CYS A 128 -11.18 -7.27 -8.13
C CYS A 128 -10.54 -6.08 -8.87
N LEU A 129 -10.35 -4.95 -8.17
CA LEU A 129 -9.72 -3.76 -8.74
C LEU A 129 -8.26 -4.02 -9.11
N PHE A 130 -7.51 -4.73 -8.26
CA PHE A 130 -6.13 -5.13 -8.51
C PHE A 130 -6.01 -6.03 -9.75
N ASN A 131 -6.94 -6.96 -9.92
CA ASN A 131 -7.00 -7.82 -11.11
C ASN A 131 -7.28 -7.03 -12.39
N LYS A 132 -8.19 -6.05 -12.34
CA LYS A 132 -8.41 -5.14 -13.48
C LYS A 132 -7.14 -4.34 -13.78
N ALA A 133 -6.52 -3.74 -12.77
CA ALA A 133 -5.32 -2.91 -12.93
C ALA A 133 -4.17 -3.62 -13.65
N LYS A 134 -3.99 -4.93 -13.43
CA LYS A 134 -2.97 -5.74 -14.13
C LYS A 134 -3.16 -5.85 -15.64
N THR A 135 -4.36 -5.59 -16.15
CA THR A 135 -4.71 -5.75 -17.57
C THR A 135 -5.11 -4.44 -18.24
N MET A 136 -5.01 -3.31 -17.53
CA MET A 136 -5.37 -2.01 -18.10
C MET A 136 -4.25 -1.49 -19.00
N GLU A 137 -4.64 -0.79 -20.06
CA GLU A 137 -3.75 -0.01 -20.91
C GLU A 137 -3.78 1.46 -20.50
N ASP A 138 -2.71 2.19 -20.80
CA ASP A 138 -2.65 3.63 -20.58
C ASP A 138 -3.80 4.33 -21.33
N PRO A 139 -4.69 5.06 -20.65
CA PRO A 139 -5.79 5.77 -21.28
C PRO A 139 -5.35 6.95 -22.16
N GLY A 140 -4.05 7.27 -22.17
CA GLY A 140 -3.48 8.37 -22.95
C GLY A 140 -3.93 9.72 -22.41
N SER A 141 -4.23 10.67 -23.30
CA SER A 141 -4.53 12.06 -22.94
C SER A 141 -5.88 12.27 -22.23
N VAL A 142 -6.67 11.22 -22.05
CA VAL A 142 -7.98 11.28 -21.39
C VAL A 142 -7.86 11.30 -19.86
N GLY A 143 -6.69 10.90 -19.31
CA GLY A 143 -6.43 10.83 -17.86
C GLY A 143 -6.87 9.51 -17.22
N GLY A 144 -6.55 9.31 -15.94
CA GLY A 144 -6.88 8.07 -15.21
C GLY A 144 -8.38 7.86 -14.99
N TYR A 145 -8.85 6.61 -15.08
CA TYR A 145 -10.24 6.25 -14.79
C TYR A 145 -10.42 5.82 -13.33
N ILE A 146 -11.52 6.26 -12.70
CA ILE A 146 -12.03 5.63 -11.48
C ILE A 146 -12.93 4.46 -11.92
N VAL A 147 -12.60 3.26 -11.47
CA VAL A 147 -13.32 2.03 -11.84
C VAL A 147 -13.87 1.36 -10.60
N ASP A 148 -15.07 0.78 -10.73
CA ASP A 148 -15.73 0.07 -9.64
C ASP A 148 -15.61 -1.45 -9.73
N CYS A 149 -15.74 -2.02 -8.53
CA CYS A 149 -16.15 -3.38 -8.20
C CYS A 149 -17.15 -3.27 -7.02
#